data_AF-A0AAW1S091-F1
#
_entry.id   AF-A0AAW1S091-F1
#
_cell.length_a   1.000
_cell.length_b   1.000
_cell.length_c   1.000
_cell.angle_alpha   90.00
_cell.angle_beta   90.00
_cell.angle_gamma   90.00
#
_symmetry.space_group_name_H-M   'P 1'
#
loop_
_entity.id
_entity.type
_entity.pdbx_description
1 polymer ?
#
loop_
_entity_poly.entity_id
_entity_poly.type
_entity_poly.pdbx_seq_one_letter_code
_entity_poly.pdbx_strand_id
1 'polypeptide(L)'
;MRSPPRRCSLLAQAENEQRTTTKAEEDDLPIWARDEVERQEKEDGLDLPFGVYLLASAIVAIAAVGSIFEFANKNAIFGTVPPSSPFYAPIQLTFALTGIPSAGFLFLKAIKSANREAERQDRADGF
;
A
#
# COMPACT_ATOMS: atom_id res chain seq x y z
N MET A 1 53.44 0.54 -15.10
CA MET A 1 52.51 0.35 -13.97
C MET A 1 51.50 1.49 -14.00
N ARG A 2 50.25 1.24 -14.40
CA ARG A 2 49.17 2.24 -14.42
C ARG A 2 48.39 2.11 -13.12
N SER A 3 48.33 3.19 -12.34
CA SER A 3 47.58 3.28 -11.08
C SER A 3 46.08 3.01 -11.30
N PRO A 4 45.38 2.33 -10.38
CA PRO A 4 43.94 2.10 -10.50
C PRO A 4 43.15 3.41 -10.33
N PRO A 5 41.95 3.53 -10.92
CA PRO A 5 41.19 4.77 -10.91
C PRO A 5 40.63 5.09 -9.51
N ARG A 6 41.00 6.25 -8.96
CA ARG A 6 40.58 6.81 -7.65
C ARG A 6 39.06 7.07 -7.51
N ARG A 7 38.25 6.75 -8.53
CA ARG A 7 36.79 7.00 -8.52
C ARG A 7 35.99 5.95 -7.74
N CYS A 8 36.44 4.68 -7.70
CA CYS A 8 35.69 3.63 -6.99
C CYS A 8 35.75 3.78 -5.46
N SER A 9 36.85 4.31 -4.90
CA SER A 9 36.98 4.48 -3.45
C SER A 9 36.10 5.61 -2.90
N LEU A 10 35.88 6.67 -3.69
CA LEU A 10 35.04 7.80 -3.28
C LEU A 10 33.55 7.43 -3.31
N LEU A 11 33.10 6.66 -4.29
CA LEU A 11 31.73 6.15 -4.34
C LEU A 11 31.46 5.17 -3.19
N ALA A 12 32.40 4.28 -2.89
CA ALA A 12 32.28 3.37 -1.74
C ALA A 12 32.30 4.09 -0.38
N GLN A 13 33.02 5.22 -0.27
CA GLN A 13 32.99 6.05 0.94
C GLN A 13 31.66 6.83 1.06
N ALA A 14 31.14 7.38 -0.03
CA ALA A 14 29.85 8.06 -0.05
C ALA A 14 28.69 7.10 0.30
N GLU A 15 28.68 5.88 -0.27
CA GLU A 15 27.69 4.85 0.05
C GLU A 15 27.75 4.44 1.54
N ASN A 16 28.96 4.39 2.12
CA ASN A 16 29.14 4.05 3.52
C ASN A 16 28.72 5.20 4.46
N GLU A 17 29.05 6.46 4.13
CA GLU A 17 28.60 7.63 4.87
C GLU A 17 27.08 7.74 4.86
N GLN A 18 26.45 7.58 3.70
CA GLN A 18 25.00 7.65 3.56
C GLN A 18 24.30 6.53 4.34
N ARG A 19 24.82 5.29 4.29
CA ARG A 19 24.34 4.15 5.10
C ARG A 19 24.53 4.38 6.61
N THR A 20 25.57 5.10 7.05
CA THR A 20 25.74 5.46 8.46
C THR A 20 24.78 6.56 8.91
N THR A 21 24.44 7.52 8.04
CA THR A 21 23.48 8.59 8.34
C THR A 21 22.06 8.05 8.46
N THR A 22 21.61 7.17 7.56
CA THR A 22 20.24 6.62 7.64
C THR A 22 20.05 5.71 8.87
N LYS A 23 21.10 4.99 9.29
CA LYS A 23 21.07 4.24 10.55
C LYS A 23 21.01 5.16 11.76
N ALA A 24 21.70 6.30 11.73
CA ALA A 24 21.63 7.30 12.79
C ALA A 24 20.23 7.93 12.88
N GLU A 25 19.55 8.13 11.75
CA GLU A 25 18.20 8.69 11.68
C GLU A 25 17.13 7.71 12.20
N GLU A 26 17.28 6.41 11.92
CA GLU A 26 16.49 5.34 12.52
C GLU A 26 16.77 5.21 14.03
N ASP A 27 18.01 5.51 14.44
CA ASP A 27 18.41 5.52 15.85
C ASP A 27 18.02 6.79 16.62
N ASP A 28 17.64 7.87 15.94
CA ASP A 28 17.14 9.11 16.54
C ASP A 28 15.63 9.11 16.78
N LEU A 29 14.91 8.10 16.28
CA LEU A 29 13.50 7.92 16.59
C LEU A 29 13.33 7.56 18.08
N PRO A 30 12.54 8.33 18.83
CA PRO A 30 12.32 8.05 20.24
C PRO A 30 11.56 6.72 20.39
N ILE A 31 11.82 5.98 21.49
CA ILE A 31 11.41 4.57 21.66
C ILE A 31 9.90 4.34 21.36
N TRP A 32 9.05 5.27 21.79
CA TRP A 32 7.60 5.25 21.55
C TRP A 32 7.19 5.36 20.07
N ALA A 33 8.00 6.00 19.22
CA ALA A 33 7.76 6.06 17.77
C ALA A 33 8.24 4.79 17.05
N ARG A 34 9.28 4.12 17.58
CA ARG A 34 9.76 2.83 17.03
C ARG A 34 8.73 1.73 17.22
N ASP A 35 8.09 1.68 18.39
CA ASP A 35 7.02 0.73 18.69
C ASP A 35 5.82 0.87 17.73
N GLU A 36 5.50 2.10 17.31
CA GLU A 36 4.43 2.36 16.34
C GLU A 36 4.79 1.90 14.92
N VAL A 37 6.05 2.07 14.51
CA VAL A 37 6.55 1.58 13.22
C VAL A 37 6.59 0.06 13.21
N GLU A 38 7.17 -0.57 14.23
CA GLU A 38 7.21 -2.03 14.33
C GLU A 38 5.81 -2.66 14.41
N ARG A 39 4.87 -2.01 15.09
CA ARG A 39 3.49 -2.48 15.15
C ARG A 39 2.81 -2.38 13.79
N GLN A 40 3.04 -1.30 13.05
CA GLN A 40 2.55 -1.15 11.68
C GLN A 40 3.14 -2.23 10.76
N GLU A 41 4.44 -2.51 10.85
CA GLU A 41 5.08 -3.57 10.06
C GLU A 41 4.56 -4.97 10.40
N LYS A 42 4.26 -5.24 11.68
CA LYS A 42 3.65 -6.51 12.13
C LYS A 42 2.17 -6.61 11.73
N GLU A 43 1.44 -5.51 11.70
CA GLU A 43 0.04 -5.43 11.23
C GLU A 43 -0.07 -5.46 9.70
N ASP A 44 1.00 -5.11 8.97
CA ASP A 44 1.15 -5.22 7.53
C ASP A 44 1.33 -6.69 7.08
N GLY A 45 0.44 -7.58 7.54
CA GLY A 45 0.33 -8.95 7.07
C GLY A 45 0.14 -9.01 5.55
N LEU A 46 0.96 -9.85 4.90
CA LEU A 46 1.30 -9.84 3.46
C LEU A 46 1.96 -8.52 3.02
N ASP A 47 3.16 -8.62 2.45
CA ASP A 47 3.92 -7.51 1.83
C ASP A 47 3.74 -7.61 0.30
N LEU A 48 2.58 -7.17 -0.21
CA LEU A 48 2.31 -7.13 -1.65
C LEU A 48 2.80 -5.81 -2.26
N PRO A 49 3.14 -5.78 -3.57
CA PRO A 49 3.49 -4.54 -4.25
C PRO A 49 2.30 -3.57 -4.29
N PHE A 50 2.59 -2.26 -4.24
CA PHE A 50 1.58 -1.19 -4.15
C PHE A 50 0.45 -1.34 -5.18
N GLY A 51 0.80 -1.72 -6.41
CA GLY A 51 -0.15 -1.86 -7.52
C GLY A 51 -1.24 -2.89 -7.25
N VAL A 52 -0.96 -3.94 -6.48
CA VAL A 52 -1.95 -4.96 -6.12
C VAL A 52 -2.94 -4.43 -5.10
N TYR A 53 -2.47 -3.71 -4.07
CA TYR A 53 -3.36 -3.06 -3.11
C TYR A 53 -4.23 -1.99 -3.76
N LEU A 54 -3.65 -1.19 -4.66
CA LEU A 54 -4.36 -0.15 -5.38
C LEU A 54 -5.45 -0.73 -6.29
N LEU A 55 -5.12 -1.79 -7.05
CA LEU A 55 -6.07 -2.46 -7.92
C LEU A 55 -7.20 -3.12 -7.11
N ALA A 56 -6.85 -3.83 -6.03
CA ALA A 56 -7.84 -4.44 -5.15
C ALA A 56 -8.78 -3.38 -4.54
N SER A 57 -8.22 -2.26 -4.06
CA SER A 57 -8.99 -1.12 -3.56
C SER A 57 -9.96 -0.59 -4.62
N ALA A 58 -9.48 -0.36 -5.85
CA ALA A 58 -10.30 0.15 -6.95
C ALA A 58 -11.46 -0.79 -7.30
N ILE A 59 -11.21 -2.10 -7.41
CA ILE A 59 -12.25 -3.10 -7.70
C ILE A 59 -13.31 -3.11 -6.59
N VAL A 60 -12.88 -3.15 -5.33
CA VAL A 60 -13.78 -3.15 -4.16
C VAL A 60 -14.60 -1.85 -4.10
N ALA A 61 -13.99 -0.69 -4.39
CA ALA A 61 -14.69 0.58 -4.44
C ALA A 61 -15.78 0.60 -5.53
N ILE A 62 -15.46 0.13 -6.74
CA ILE A 62 -16.44 0.05 -7.85
C ILE A 62 -17.59 -0.90 -7.48
N ALA A 63 -17.29 -2.06 -6.91
CA ALA A 63 -18.29 -3.01 -6.46
C ALA A 63 -19.19 -2.45 -5.35
N ALA A 64 -18.62 -1.71 -4.39
CA ALA A 64 -19.34 -1.06 -3.31
C ALA A 64 -20.32 0.01 -3.84
N VAL A 65 -19.81 0.92 -4.66
CA VAL A 65 -20.62 2.00 -5.26
C VAL A 65 -21.72 1.41 -6.13
N GLY A 66 -21.39 0.49 -7.03
CA GLY A 66 -22.39 -0.16 -7.88
C GLY A 66 -23.43 -0.91 -7.06
N SER A 67 -23.05 -1.62 -5.99
CA SER A 67 -24.01 -2.30 -5.10
C SER A 67 -24.98 -1.34 -4.43
N ILE A 68 -24.54 -0.14 -4.02
CA ILE A 68 -25.42 0.89 -3.45
C ILE A 68 -26.44 1.37 -4.50
N PHE A 69 -25.99 1.64 -5.73
CA PHE A 69 -26.86 2.09 -6.81
C PHE A 69 -27.85 1.02 -7.25
N GLU A 70 -27.43 -0.23 -7.35
CA GLU A 70 -28.33 -1.34 -7.66
C GLU A 70 -29.36 -1.57 -6.55
N PHE A 71 -28.94 -1.47 -5.29
CA PHE A 71 -29.85 -1.65 -4.15
C PHE A 71 -30.92 -0.57 -4.11
N ALA A 72 -30.53 0.68 -4.38
CA ALA A 72 -31.41 1.85 -4.39
C ALA A 72 -32.39 1.83 -5.58
N ASN A 73 -31.91 1.54 -6.79
CA ASN A 73 -32.71 1.62 -8.01
C ASN A 73 -33.44 0.32 -8.37
N LYS A 74 -33.18 -0.78 -7.65
CA LYS A 74 -33.67 -2.14 -7.96
C LYS A 74 -33.43 -2.54 -9.42
N ASN A 75 -32.36 -2.01 -10.01
CA ASN A 75 -31.95 -2.28 -11.38
C ASN A 75 -30.57 -2.94 -11.34
N ALA A 76 -30.44 -4.11 -11.96
CA ALA A 76 -29.20 -4.87 -11.96
C ALA A 76 -28.24 -4.34 -13.04
N ILE A 77 -27.47 -3.31 -12.70
CA ILE A 77 -26.51 -2.64 -13.60
C ILE A 77 -25.40 -3.61 -14.05
N PHE A 78 -24.91 -4.46 -13.14
CA PHE A 78 -23.92 -5.50 -13.42
C PHE A 78 -24.56 -6.78 -13.99
N GLY A 79 -25.88 -6.92 -13.90
CA GLY A 79 -26.62 -8.07 -14.44
C GLY A 79 -26.26 -9.44 -13.81
N THR A 80 -25.45 -9.46 -12.75
CA THR A 80 -24.96 -10.69 -12.12
C THR A 80 -26.01 -11.41 -11.29
N VAL A 81 -26.90 -10.66 -10.61
CA VAL A 81 -27.98 -11.24 -9.79
C VAL A 81 -29.30 -10.50 -10.08
N PRO A 82 -30.38 -11.21 -10.44
CA PRO A 82 -31.67 -10.57 -10.67
C PRO A 82 -32.30 -10.09 -9.35
N PRO A 83 -33.05 -8.97 -9.33
CA PRO A 83 -33.73 -8.45 -8.14
C PRO A 83 -34.73 -9.43 -7.49
N SER A 84 -35.23 -10.41 -8.26
CA SER A 84 -36.12 -11.47 -7.78
C SER A 84 -35.41 -12.57 -6.99
N SER A 85 -34.07 -12.59 -6.98
CA SER A 85 -33.29 -13.59 -6.24
C SER A 85 -33.26 -13.28 -4.74
N PRO A 86 -33.41 -14.28 -3.85
CA PRO A 86 -33.25 -14.09 -2.41
C PRO A 86 -31.84 -13.64 -2.00
N PHE A 87 -30.84 -13.85 -2.87
CA PHE A 87 -29.45 -13.45 -2.63
C PHE A 87 -29.14 -12.01 -3.08
N TYR A 88 -30.07 -11.33 -3.75
CA TYR A 88 -29.88 -9.97 -4.26
C TYR A 88 -29.53 -8.97 -3.15
N ALA A 89 -30.40 -8.89 -2.13
CA ALA A 89 -30.22 -7.94 -1.05
C ALA A 89 -29.03 -8.25 -0.13
N PRO A 90 -28.78 -9.52 0.29
CA PRO A 90 -27.62 -9.85 1.12
C PRO A 90 -26.29 -9.48 0.47
N ILE A 91 -26.09 -9.84 -0.81
CA ILE A 91 -24.82 -9.59 -1.51
C ILE A 91 -24.57 -8.08 -1.62
N GLN A 92 -25.58 -7.33 -2.07
CA GLN A 92 -25.45 -5.88 -2.21
C GLN A 92 -25.22 -5.19 -0.87
N LEU A 93 -25.90 -5.65 0.18
CA LEU A 93 -25.72 -5.09 1.52
C LEU A 93 -24.31 -5.35 2.05
N THR A 94 -23.73 -6.53 1.81
CA THR A 94 -22.34 -6.80 2.18
C THR A 94 -21.40 -5.79 1.53
N PHE A 95 -21.46 -5.63 0.20
CA PHE A 95 -20.60 -4.68 -0.51
C PHE A 95 -20.90 -3.21 -0.15
N ALA A 96 -22.15 -2.85 0.09
CA ALA A 96 -22.52 -1.49 0.48
C ALA A 96 -21.99 -1.13 1.88
N LEU A 97 -22.02 -2.07 2.82
CA LEU A 97 -21.59 -1.82 4.21
C LEU A 97 -20.08 -1.96 4.38
N THR A 98 -19.47 -3.02 3.83
CA THR A 98 -18.04 -3.31 4.06
C THR A 98 -17.15 -2.80 2.94
N GLY A 99 -17.68 -2.60 1.74
CA GLY A 99 -16.87 -2.29 0.57
C GLY A 99 -16.17 -0.92 0.64
N ILE A 100 -16.85 0.15 1.06
CA ILE A 100 -16.19 1.47 1.20
C ILE A 100 -15.11 1.43 2.31
N PRO A 101 -15.37 0.92 3.52
CA PRO A 101 -14.32 0.75 4.53
C PRO A 101 -13.13 -0.10 4.05
N SER A 102 -13.39 -1.24 3.42
CA SER A 102 -12.34 -2.13 2.92
C SER A 102 -11.53 -1.50 1.78
N ALA A 103 -12.17 -0.79 0.85
CA ALA A 103 -11.48 -0.07 -0.21
C ALA A 103 -10.59 1.04 0.35
N GLY A 104 -11.08 1.81 1.33
CA GLY A 104 -10.30 2.84 2.01
C GLY A 104 -9.09 2.25 2.74
N PHE A 105 -9.27 1.15 3.47
CA PHE A 105 -8.17 0.44 4.12
C PHE A 105 -7.11 -0.03 3.12
N LEU A 106 -7.51 -0.67 2.03
CA LEU A 106 -6.60 -1.12 0.97
C LEU A 106 -5.88 0.05 0.27
N PHE A 107 -6.57 1.18 0.09
CA PHE A 107 -5.98 2.38 -0.50
C PHE A 107 -4.88 2.97 0.38
N LEU A 108 -5.12 3.06 1.69
CA LEU A 108 -4.09 3.53 2.64
C LEU A 108 -2.88 2.60 2.65
N LYS A 109 -3.10 1.28 2.58
CA LYS A 109 -2.01 0.31 2.48
C LYS A 109 -1.24 0.45 1.16
N ALA A 110 -1.92 0.76 0.06
CA ALA A 110 -1.28 1.05 -1.22
C ALA A 110 -0.37 2.28 -1.14
N ILE A 111 -0.81 3.37 -0.47
CA ILE A 111 0.01 4.57 -0.26
C ILE A 111 1.25 4.25 0.56
N LYS A 112 1.09 3.54 1.70
CA LYS A 112 2.23 3.15 2.53
C LYS A 112 3.25 2.30 1.77
N SER A 113 2.76 1.31 1.03
CA SER A 113 3.59 0.45 0.17
C SER A 113 4.32 1.25 -0.91
N ALA A 114 3.65 2.22 -1.54
CA ALA A 114 4.26 3.08 -2.55
C ALA A 114 5.36 3.97 -1.97
N ASN A 115 5.14 4.58 -0.81
CA ASN A 115 6.15 5.41 -0.13
C ASN A 115 7.38 4.57 0.27
N ARG A 116 7.16 3.37 0.83
CA ARG A 116 8.26 2.46 1.20
C ARG A 116 9.10 2.06 -0.01
N GLU A 117 8.47 1.82 -1.16
CA GLU A 117 9.19 1.47 -2.38
C GLU A 117 9.93 2.67 -2.98
N ALA A 118 9.38 3.88 -2.86
CA ALA A 118 10.07 5.12 -3.24
C ALA A 118 11.33 5.35 -2.38
N GLU A 119 11.23 5.21 -1.05
CA GLU A 119 12.39 5.32 -0.15
C GLU A 119 13.47 4.27 -0.46
N ARG A 120 13.07 3.05 -0.85
CA ARG A 120 14.01 2.01 -1.29
C ARG A 120 14.74 2.39 -2.58
N GLN A 121 14.03 3.02 -3.52
CA GLN A 121 14.60 3.49 -4.78
C GLN A 121 15.54 4.67 -4.56
N ASP A 122 15.14 5.67 -3.76
CA ASP A 122 15.98 6.81 -3.41
C ASP A 122 17.29 6.33 -2.75
N ARG A 123 17.20 5.41 -1.78
CA ARG A 123 18.39 4.80 -1.14
C ARG A 123 19.27 4.03 -2.12
N ALA A 124 18.68 3.35 -3.10
CA ALA A 124 19.44 2.61 -4.13
C ALA A 124 20.12 3.55 -5.13
N ASP A 125 19.49 4.69 -5.42
CA ASP A 125 19.99 5.73 -6.32
C ASP A 125 20.97 6.69 -5.60
N GLY A 126 21.14 6.54 -4.29
CA GLY A 126 22.08 7.32 -3.48
C GLY A 126 21.56 8.71 -3.12
N PHE A 127 20.25 8.84 -2.93
CA PHE A 127 19.59 10.01 -2.34
C PHE A 127 19.08 9.67 -0.93
#